data_AF-A0A3D4HN86-F1
#
_entry.id   AF-A0A3D4HN86-F1
#
_cell.length_a   1.000
_cell.length_b   1.000
_cell.length_c   1.000
_cell.angle_alpha   90.00
_cell.angle_beta   90.00
_cell.angle_gamma   90.00
#
_symmetry.space_group_name_H-M   'P 1'
#
loop_
_entity.id
_entity.type
_entity.pdbx_description
1 polymer ?
#
loop_
_entity_poly.entity_id
_entity_poly.type
_entity_poly.pdbx_seq_one_letter_code
_entity_poly.pdbx_strand_id
1 'polypeptide(L)'
;MDYKSAGVDIEAGYKAVDLMKEHIKKTMRKEVLSGIGGFSGAFSLEAFKDMEQPTLVSGTDGVGTKLKIAFLLDKHDTIGIDCVAMCVNDIACAGGEPLFFLDYIACGKNEPEKIAAIVKGVAEGCIQAGAALIGGETAEMPGFYPEEEYDLAGFAVGIIDRKKLITGAEVRKGDVLIGIGSSGIHSNGYSLVRKVFRMRR
;
A
#
# COMPACT_ATOMS: atom_id res chain seq x y z
N MET A 1 30.93 -9.89 14.56
CA MET A 1 29.78 -9.79 13.66
C MET A 1 28.71 -9.04 14.43
N ASP A 2 28.49 -7.77 14.08
CA ASP A 2 27.35 -6.98 14.54
C ASP A 2 26.33 -6.85 13.38
N TYR A 3 25.10 -6.46 13.69
CA TYR A 3 24.03 -6.30 12.69
C TYR A 3 24.41 -5.33 11.55
N LYS A 4 25.22 -4.32 11.86
CA LYS A 4 25.73 -3.35 10.90
C LYS A 4 26.70 -3.98 9.90
N SER A 5 27.57 -4.89 10.36
CA SER A 5 28.49 -5.67 9.50
C SER A 5 27.78 -6.70 8.62
N ALA A 6 26.52 -7.04 8.93
CA ALA A 6 25.63 -7.81 8.06
C ALA A 6 24.81 -6.92 7.09
N GLY A 7 25.03 -5.60 7.13
CA GLY A 7 24.42 -4.62 6.23
C GLY A 7 23.05 -4.11 6.65
N VAL A 8 22.73 -4.15 7.96
CA VAL A 8 21.47 -3.59 8.51
C VAL A 8 21.79 -2.35 9.35
N ASP A 9 21.33 -1.18 8.92
CA ASP A 9 21.52 0.09 9.66
C ASP A 9 20.28 0.49 10.48
N ILE A 10 20.38 0.29 11.79
CA ILE A 10 19.31 0.61 12.75
C ILE A 10 19.08 2.12 12.87
N GLU A 11 20.10 2.96 12.73
CA GLU A 11 19.97 4.43 12.80
C GLU A 11 19.21 4.96 11.57
N ALA A 12 19.47 4.38 10.40
CA ALA A 12 18.72 4.68 9.18
C ALA A 12 17.22 4.37 9.36
N GLY A 13 16.91 3.24 9.99
CA GLY A 13 15.53 2.87 10.36
C GLY A 13 14.83 3.91 11.23
N TYR A 14 15.49 4.39 12.29
CA TYR A 14 14.91 5.43 13.17
C TYR A 14 14.69 6.75 12.45
N LYS A 15 15.65 7.19 11.63
CA LYS A 15 15.51 8.41 10.84
C LYS A 15 14.36 8.31 9.84
N ALA A 16 14.21 7.16 9.17
CA ALA A 16 13.10 6.91 8.26
C ALA A 16 11.78 7.07 9.03
N VAL A 17 11.61 6.36 10.15
CA VAL A 17 10.42 6.44 11.01
C VAL A 17 10.08 7.88 11.38
N ASP A 18 11.06 8.69 11.80
CA ASP A 18 10.83 10.10 12.15
C ASP A 18 10.32 10.94 10.98
N LEU A 19 10.83 10.71 9.76
CA LEU A 19 10.39 11.41 8.55
C LEU A 19 8.95 11.04 8.13
N MET A 20 8.52 9.80 8.37
CA MET A 20 7.18 9.31 7.97
C MET A 20 6.09 9.56 9.01
N LYS A 21 6.44 9.84 10.28
CA LYS A 21 5.48 10.00 11.39
C LYS A 21 4.32 10.95 11.07
N GLU A 22 4.61 12.13 10.52
CA GLU A 22 3.60 13.13 10.20
C GLU A 22 2.70 12.71 9.02
N HIS A 23 3.21 11.90 8.09
CA HIS A 23 2.42 11.35 7.00
C HIS A 23 1.46 10.28 7.52
N ILE A 24 1.95 9.34 8.31
CA ILE A 24 1.14 8.26 8.91
C ILE A 24 0.05 8.85 9.81
N LYS A 25 0.38 9.85 10.64
CA LYS A 25 -0.57 10.51 11.55
C LYS A 25 -1.79 11.09 10.84
N LYS A 26 -1.63 11.58 9.60
CA LYS A 26 -2.74 12.14 8.80
C LYS A 26 -3.72 11.07 8.31
N THR A 27 -3.32 9.82 8.28
CA THR A 27 -4.19 8.69 7.89
C THR A 27 -5.07 8.21 9.05
N MET A 28 -4.80 8.67 10.28
CA MET A 28 -5.42 8.10 11.48
C MET A 28 -6.93 8.33 11.48
N ARG A 29 -7.66 7.25 11.75
CA ARG A 29 -9.10 7.27 12.00
C ARG A 29 -9.37 7.12 13.49
N LYS A 30 -10.57 7.50 13.93
CA LYS A 30 -11.01 7.39 15.34
C LYS A 30 -11.00 5.95 15.86
N GLU A 31 -11.10 4.97 14.96
CA GLU A 31 -11.09 3.55 15.29
C GLU A 31 -9.68 3.02 15.59
N VAL A 32 -8.62 3.74 15.22
CA VAL A 32 -7.24 3.29 15.47
C VAL A 32 -6.91 3.41 16.96
N LEU A 33 -6.45 2.30 17.54
CA LEU A 33 -6.10 2.20 18.97
C LEU A 33 -4.59 2.17 19.21
N SER A 34 -3.79 1.93 18.17
CA SER A 34 -2.33 1.83 18.21
C SER A 34 -1.64 3.12 17.81
N GLY A 35 -0.47 3.39 18.39
CA GLY A 35 0.46 4.44 17.94
C GLY A 35 1.50 3.92 16.95
N ILE A 36 2.29 4.83 16.39
CA ILE A 36 3.42 4.51 15.50
C ILE A 36 4.54 3.86 16.32
N GLY A 37 5.08 2.73 15.85
CA GLY A 37 6.20 2.01 16.49
C GLY A 37 5.80 0.92 17.48
N GLY A 38 4.52 0.55 17.56
CA GLY A 38 4.06 -0.63 18.28
C GLY A 38 4.33 -1.93 17.51
N PHE A 39 4.31 -3.07 18.22
CA PHE A 39 4.48 -4.40 17.62
C PHE A 39 3.33 -4.81 16.67
N SER A 40 2.16 -4.19 16.81
CA SER A 40 0.99 -4.43 15.96
C SER A 40 0.13 -3.19 15.83
N GLY A 41 -0.60 -3.10 14.71
CA GLY A 41 -1.69 -2.17 14.54
C GLY A 41 -2.98 -2.71 15.17
N ALA A 42 -3.75 -1.85 15.84
CA ALA A 42 -5.03 -2.19 16.44
C ALA A 42 -6.13 -1.25 15.92
N PHE A 43 -7.24 -1.82 15.45
CA PHE A 43 -8.38 -1.10 14.88
C PHE A 43 -9.67 -1.60 15.53
N SER A 44 -10.43 -0.69 16.15
CA SER A 44 -11.68 -0.99 16.82
C SER A 44 -12.82 -1.21 15.83
N LEU A 45 -13.53 -2.32 15.99
CA LEU A 45 -14.77 -2.59 15.25
C LEU A 45 -16.02 -2.08 15.97
N GLU A 46 -15.85 -1.28 17.03
CA GLU A 46 -16.98 -0.77 17.82
C GLU A 46 -18.00 0.02 17.00
N ALA A 47 -17.52 0.83 16.05
CA ALA A 47 -18.39 1.61 15.15
C ALA A 47 -19.24 0.75 14.21
N PHE A 48 -18.98 -0.56 14.13
CA PHE A 48 -19.62 -1.48 13.20
C PHE A 48 -20.47 -2.56 13.91
N LYS A 49 -20.67 -2.43 15.23
CA LYS A 49 -21.47 -3.38 16.05
C LYS A 49 -22.93 -3.52 15.59
N ASP A 50 -23.47 -2.49 14.95
CA ASP A 50 -24.86 -2.48 14.47
C ASP A 50 -25.03 -3.06 13.05
N MET A 51 -23.93 -3.52 12.41
CA MET A 51 -24.03 -4.31 11.17
C MET A 51 -24.68 -5.66 11.47
N GLU A 52 -25.56 -6.13 10.58
CA GLU A 52 -26.29 -7.38 10.80
C GLU A 52 -25.35 -8.59 10.68
N GLN A 53 -24.51 -8.59 9.65
CA GLN A 53 -23.52 -9.65 9.38
C GLN A 53 -22.17 -9.04 9.00
N PRO A 54 -21.45 -8.41 9.95
CA PRO A 54 -20.17 -7.79 9.68
C PRO A 54 -19.17 -8.83 9.15
N THR A 55 -18.60 -8.55 7.99
CA THR A 55 -17.69 -9.42 7.27
C THR A 55 -16.45 -8.63 6.88
N LEU A 56 -15.28 -9.13 7.24
CA LEU A 56 -14.02 -8.56 6.76
C LEU A 56 -13.73 -9.05 5.36
N VAL A 57 -13.27 -8.13 4.53
CA VAL A 57 -12.69 -8.41 3.22
C VAL A 57 -11.24 -7.96 3.26
N SER A 58 -10.33 -8.71 2.65
CA SER A 58 -8.92 -8.36 2.62
C SER A 58 -8.36 -8.55 1.22
N GLY A 59 -7.30 -7.80 0.93
CA GLY A 59 -6.58 -7.86 -0.33
C GLY A 59 -5.10 -7.58 -0.09
N THR A 60 -4.25 -8.22 -0.87
CA THR A 60 -2.82 -7.94 -0.89
C THR A 60 -2.39 -7.81 -2.34
N ASP A 61 -1.59 -6.80 -2.63
CA ASP A 61 -1.05 -6.58 -3.96
C ASP A 61 0.29 -5.84 -3.86
N GLY A 62 1.03 -5.82 -4.97
CA GLY A 62 2.21 -5.01 -5.14
C GLY A 62 2.06 -4.03 -6.30
N VAL A 63 3.04 -3.15 -6.46
CA VAL A 63 3.06 -2.21 -7.59
C VAL A 63 3.47 -2.91 -8.89
N GLY A 64 4.31 -3.94 -8.79
CA GLY A 64 4.84 -4.68 -9.93
C GLY A 64 5.84 -3.88 -10.76
N THR A 65 5.93 -4.18 -12.06
CA THR A 65 7.02 -3.69 -12.92
C THR A 65 7.05 -2.18 -13.17
N LYS A 66 6.02 -1.44 -12.73
CA LYS A 66 6.02 0.03 -12.71
C LYS A 66 7.12 0.59 -11.79
N LEU A 67 7.52 -0.13 -10.75
CA LEU A 67 8.63 0.25 -9.86
C LEU A 67 9.91 0.59 -10.63
N LYS A 68 10.17 -0.11 -11.73
CA LYS A 68 11.36 0.16 -12.56
C LYS A 68 11.31 1.54 -13.24
N ILE A 69 10.12 2.09 -13.48
CA ILE A 69 9.97 3.48 -13.94
C ILE A 69 10.31 4.45 -12.81
N ALA A 70 9.84 4.16 -11.59
CA ALA A 70 10.15 4.97 -10.40
C ALA A 70 11.67 5.05 -10.17
N PHE A 71 12.39 3.93 -10.30
CA PHE A 71 13.86 3.92 -10.15
C PHE A 71 14.58 4.71 -11.26
N LEU A 72 14.10 4.59 -12.50
CA LEU A 72 14.70 5.29 -13.64
C LEU A 72 14.54 6.80 -13.55
N LEU A 73 13.39 7.26 -13.05
CA LEU A 73 13.06 8.68 -12.90
C LEU A 73 13.44 9.26 -11.54
N ASP A 74 13.97 8.43 -10.64
CA ASP A 74 14.25 8.78 -9.24
C ASP A 74 13.05 9.46 -8.55
N LYS A 75 11.85 8.90 -8.78
CA LYS A 75 10.58 9.45 -8.30
C LYS A 75 9.79 8.39 -7.54
N HIS A 76 9.73 8.55 -6.23
CA HIS A 76 9.20 7.54 -5.31
C HIS A 76 7.97 8.00 -4.52
N ASP A 77 7.63 9.29 -4.57
CA ASP A 77 6.61 9.90 -3.71
C ASP A 77 5.16 9.62 -4.13
N THR A 78 4.94 9.03 -5.29
CA THR A 78 3.60 8.66 -5.80
C THR A 78 3.39 7.16 -5.93
N ILE A 79 4.45 6.35 -5.85
CA ILE A 79 4.37 4.90 -6.11
C ILE A 79 3.60 4.15 -5.01
N GLY A 80 3.61 4.70 -3.80
CA GLY A 80 2.78 4.19 -2.70
C GLY A 80 1.28 4.39 -2.93
N ILE A 81 0.89 5.43 -3.67
CA ILE A 81 -0.52 5.64 -4.06
C ILE A 81 -0.96 4.50 -4.98
N ASP A 82 -0.11 4.11 -5.94
CA ASP A 82 -0.39 2.98 -6.82
C ASP A 82 -0.57 1.68 -6.02
N CYS A 83 0.30 1.43 -5.04
CA CYS A 83 0.21 0.24 -4.18
C CYS A 83 -1.10 0.18 -3.40
N VAL A 84 -1.50 1.30 -2.78
CA VAL A 84 -2.75 1.37 -2.03
C VAL A 84 -3.94 1.20 -2.97
N ALA A 85 -3.94 1.91 -4.10
CA ALA A 85 -5.02 1.87 -5.08
C ALA A 85 -5.28 0.46 -5.61
N MET A 86 -4.23 -0.33 -5.87
CA MET A 86 -4.37 -1.74 -6.28
C MET A 86 -5.16 -2.54 -5.23
N CYS A 87 -4.78 -2.45 -3.96
CA CYS A 87 -5.43 -3.22 -2.91
C CYS A 87 -6.86 -2.72 -2.60
N VAL A 88 -7.06 -1.40 -2.45
CA VAL A 88 -8.36 -0.87 -2.00
C VAL A 88 -9.42 -0.89 -3.10
N ASN A 89 -9.03 -0.88 -4.38
CA ASN A 89 -9.98 -1.07 -5.48
C ASN A 89 -10.54 -2.51 -5.50
N ASP A 90 -9.76 -3.52 -5.09
CA ASP A 90 -10.26 -4.89 -4.94
C ASP A 90 -11.26 -5.00 -3.79
N ILE A 91 -11.00 -4.32 -2.67
CA ILE A 91 -11.97 -4.18 -1.57
C ILE A 91 -13.27 -3.52 -2.05
N ALA A 92 -13.15 -2.45 -2.84
CA ALA A 92 -14.30 -1.72 -3.38
C ALA A 92 -15.11 -2.58 -4.38
N CYS A 93 -14.46 -3.45 -5.17
CA CYS A 93 -15.15 -4.37 -6.08
C CYS A 93 -16.08 -5.35 -5.35
N ALA A 94 -15.72 -5.75 -4.12
CA ALA A 94 -16.57 -6.55 -3.26
C ALA A 94 -17.68 -5.74 -2.57
N GLY A 95 -17.65 -4.40 -2.69
CA GLY A 95 -18.55 -3.46 -2.02
C GLY A 95 -18.09 -3.06 -0.61
N GLY A 96 -16.86 -3.38 -0.22
CA GLY A 96 -16.33 -3.12 1.12
C GLY A 96 -15.88 -1.68 1.34
N GLU A 97 -16.01 -1.20 2.58
CA GLU A 97 -15.37 0.04 3.05
C GLU A 97 -13.95 -0.28 3.51
N PRO A 98 -12.89 0.32 2.93
CA PRO A 98 -11.53 0.20 3.45
C PRO A 98 -11.41 0.72 4.88
N LEU A 99 -10.80 -0.07 5.77
CA LEU A 99 -10.59 0.28 7.18
C LEU A 99 -9.15 0.70 7.42
N PHE A 100 -8.22 -0.19 7.12
CA PHE A 100 -6.80 0.01 7.39
C PHE A 100 -5.93 -0.68 6.35
N PHE A 101 -4.67 -0.23 6.33
CA PHE A 101 -3.63 -0.67 5.42
C PHE A 101 -2.35 -1.00 6.20
N LEU A 102 -1.60 -1.97 5.69
CA LEU A 102 -0.22 -2.25 6.07
C LEU A 102 0.65 -2.31 4.81
N ASP A 103 1.88 -1.84 4.92
CA ASP A 103 2.88 -1.93 3.85
C ASP A 103 4.09 -2.77 4.25
N TYR A 104 4.73 -3.38 3.25
CA TYR A 104 6.01 -4.06 3.40
C TYR A 104 6.95 -3.58 2.30
N ILE A 105 8.08 -3.02 2.72
CA ILE A 105 9.12 -2.53 1.83
C ILE A 105 10.34 -3.43 1.97
N ALA A 106 10.77 -4.02 0.87
CA ALA A 106 11.99 -4.80 0.78
C ALA A 106 12.99 -4.04 -0.07
N CYS A 107 14.20 -3.73 0.42
CA CYS A 107 15.15 -2.91 -0.32
C CYS A 107 16.57 -3.46 -0.27
N GLY A 108 17.39 -3.14 -1.28
CA GLY A 108 18.81 -3.49 -1.27
C GLY A 108 19.60 -2.68 -0.24
N LYS A 109 19.26 -1.39 -0.12
CA LYS A 109 19.83 -0.46 0.85
C LYS A 109 18.73 0.43 1.43
N ASN A 110 18.76 0.64 2.74
CA ASN A 110 17.82 1.52 3.42
C ASN A 110 18.30 2.99 3.33
N GLU A 111 17.77 3.72 2.36
CA GLU A 111 17.93 5.17 2.24
C GLU A 111 16.73 5.88 2.88
N PRO A 112 16.88 6.51 4.07
CA PRO A 112 15.74 6.99 4.86
C PRO A 112 14.83 7.96 4.11
N GLU A 113 15.40 8.85 3.30
CA GLU A 113 14.67 9.83 2.51
C GLU A 113 13.84 9.17 1.40
N LYS A 114 14.38 8.13 0.76
CA LYS A 114 13.69 7.35 -0.29
C LYS A 114 12.54 6.54 0.32
N ILE A 115 12.77 5.86 1.45
CA ILE A 115 11.73 5.15 2.20
C ILE A 115 10.63 6.10 2.65
N ALA A 116 10.99 7.26 3.22
CA ALA A 116 10.01 8.26 3.64
C ALA A 116 9.18 8.79 2.46
N ALA A 117 9.76 8.95 1.27
CA ALA A 117 9.02 9.32 0.06
C ALA A 117 8.01 8.24 -0.34
N ILE A 118 8.40 6.96 -0.32
CA ILE A 118 7.49 5.84 -0.62
C ILE A 118 6.32 5.84 0.36
N VAL A 119 6.60 5.91 1.66
CA VAL A 119 5.58 5.89 2.73
C VAL A 119 4.70 7.13 2.69
N LYS A 120 5.23 8.29 2.29
CA LYS A 120 4.41 9.48 2.00
C LYS A 120 3.37 9.18 0.93
N GLY A 121 3.74 8.47 -0.14
CA GLY A 121 2.81 8.04 -1.18
C GLY A 121 1.78 7.03 -0.67
N VAL A 122 2.18 6.06 0.17
CA VAL A 122 1.27 5.10 0.79
C VAL A 122 0.26 5.84 1.68
N ALA A 123 0.73 6.74 2.54
CA ALA A 123 -0.13 7.54 3.41
C ALA A 123 -1.13 8.39 2.61
N GLU A 124 -0.69 9.01 1.51
CA GLU A 124 -1.59 9.75 0.62
C GLU A 124 -2.65 8.85 -0.02
N GLY A 125 -2.27 7.66 -0.49
CA GLY A 125 -3.23 6.66 -0.99
C GLY A 125 -4.25 6.25 0.07
N CYS A 126 -3.80 6.04 1.31
CA CYS A 126 -4.68 5.72 2.44
C CYS A 126 -5.68 6.86 2.73
N ILE A 127 -5.22 8.12 2.71
CA ILE A 127 -6.09 9.30 2.88
C ILE A 127 -7.17 9.33 1.79
N GLN A 128 -6.80 9.12 0.52
CA GLN A 128 -7.74 9.08 -0.60
C GLN A 128 -8.75 7.93 -0.47
N ALA A 129 -8.31 6.78 0.03
CA ALA A 129 -9.15 5.60 0.25
C ALA A 129 -10.02 5.67 1.53
N GLY A 130 -9.79 6.67 2.39
CA GLY A 130 -10.39 6.72 3.73
C GLY A 130 -9.90 5.60 4.67
N ALA A 131 -8.74 5.00 4.41
CA ALA A 131 -8.15 3.96 5.25
C ALA A 131 -7.06 4.53 6.18
N ALA A 132 -6.82 3.86 7.32
CA ALA A 132 -5.71 4.18 8.21
C ALA A 132 -4.47 3.33 7.91
N LEU A 133 -3.29 3.95 7.81
CA LEU A 133 -2.01 3.22 7.76
C LEU A 133 -1.59 2.86 9.19
N ILE A 134 -1.85 1.64 9.63
CA ILE A 134 -1.71 1.25 11.05
C ILE A 134 -0.47 0.41 11.36
N GLY A 135 0.32 0.06 10.35
CA GLY A 135 1.55 -0.69 10.51
C GLY A 135 2.28 -0.87 9.18
N GLY A 136 3.53 -1.27 9.27
CA GLY A 136 4.34 -1.61 8.11
C GLY A 136 5.73 -2.08 8.54
N GLU A 137 6.52 -2.56 7.58
CA GLU A 137 7.87 -3.07 7.83
C GLU A 137 8.82 -2.67 6.70
N THR A 138 10.08 -2.39 7.05
CA THR A 138 11.15 -2.11 6.08
C THR A 138 12.31 -3.07 6.29
N ALA A 139 12.49 -3.99 5.34
CA ALA A 139 13.55 -4.97 5.35
C ALA A 139 14.70 -4.56 4.42
N GLU A 140 15.87 -4.30 5.00
CA GLU A 140 17.13 -4.13 4.27
C GLU A 140 17.76 -5.51 4.00
N MET A 141 17.90 -5.87 2.72
CA MET A 141 18.32 -7.20 2.28
C MET A 141 19.47 -7.11 1.27
N PRO A 142 20.67 -6.71 1.71
CA PRO A 142 21.84 -6.58 0.86
C PRO A 142 22.21 -7.93 0.26
N GLY A 143 22.54 -7.95 -1.03
CA GLY A 143 22.83 -9.17 -1.78
C GLY A 143 21.59 -9.93 -2.26
N PHE A 144 20.38 -9.56 -1.82
CA PHE A 144 19.13 -10.03 -2.42
C PHE A 144 18.60 -9.03 -3.45
N TYR A 145 18.47 -7.77 -3.06
CA TYR A 145 18.09 -6.66 -3.95
C TYR A 145 19.31 -5.83 -4.35
N PRO A 146 19.37 -5.33 -5.60
CA PRO A 146 20.32 -4.27 -5.96
C PRO A 146 20.13 -3.04 -5.06
N GLU A 147 21.20 -2.31 -4.76
CA GLU A 147 21.18 -1.19 -3.78
C GLU A 147 20.10 -0.15 -4.07
N GLU A 148 19.88 0.17 -5.36
CA GLU A 148 18.93 1.20 -5.79
C GLU A 148 17.48 0.69 -5.97
N GLU A 149 17.24 -0.60 -5.74
CA GLU A 149 15.95 -1.23 -6.01
C GLU A 149 15.25 -1.65 -4.72
N TYR A 150 13.92 -1.58 -4.77
CA TYR A 150 13.06 -2.06 -3.72
C TYR A 150 11.81 -2.73 -4.30
N ASP A 151 11.15 -3.55 -3.50
CA ASP A 151 9.80 -4.01 -3.74
C ASP A 151 8.86 -3.41 -2.69
N LEU A 152 7.61 -3.20 -3.08
CA LEU A 152 6.57 -2.62 -2.25
C LEU A 152 5.31 -3.49 -2.36
N ALA A 153 4.97 -4.11 -1.24
CA ALA A 153 3.74 -4.86 -1.07
C ALA A 153 2.79 -4.12 -0.11
N GLY A 154 1.51 -4.23 -0.40
CA GLY A 154 0.42 -3.65 0.36
C GLY A 154 -0.54 -4.72 0.85
N PHE A 155 -1.19 -4.43 1.96
CA PHE A 155 -2.24 -5.24 2.54
C PHE A 155 -3.36 -4.34 3.05
N ALA A 156 -4.55 -4.49 2.48
CA ALA A 156 -5.73 -3.74 2.88
C ALA A 156 -6.74 -4.67 3.56
N VAL A 157 -7.41 -4.14 4.58
CA VAL A 157 -8.60 -4.75 5.18
C VAL A 157 -9.74 -3.76 5.10
N GLY A 158 -10.89 -4.25 4.63
CA GLY A 158 -12.16 -3.55 4.65
C GLY A 158 -13.24 -4.33 5.37
N ILE A 159 -14.40 -3.71 5.50
CA ILE A 159 -15.58 -4.31 6.12
C ILE A 159 -16.81 -4.14 5.23
N ILE A 160 -17.70 -5.11 5.28
CA ILE A 160 -18.99 -5.07 4.62
C ILE A 160 -20.01 -5.88 5.41
N ASP A 161 -21.29 -5.49 5.32
CA ASP A 161 -22.38 -6.38 5.73
C ASP A 161 -22.53 -7.49 4.68
N ARG A 162 -22.51 -8.76 5.09
CA ARG A 162 -22.54 -9.93 4.19
C ARG A 162 -23.66 -9.86 3.15
N LYS A 163 -24.83 -9.34 3.52
CA LYS A 163 -25.98 -9.22 2.60
C LYS A 163 -25.76 -8.21 1.46
N LYS A 164 -24.75 -7.34 1.58
CA LYS A 164 -24.37 -6.34 0.58
C LYS A 164 -23.17 -6.77 -0.25
N LEU A 165 -22.61 -7.96 0.00
CA LEU A 165 -21.42 -8.48 -0.70
C LEU A 165 -21.70 -8.63 -2.19
N ILE A 166 -20.92 -7.92 -3.00
CA ILE A 166 -21.01 -7.95 -4.45
C ILE A 166 -20.18 -9.12 -4.97
N THR A 167 -20.85 -10.10 -5.58
CA THR A 167 -20.22 -11.32 -6.12
C THR A 167 -20.40 -11.50 -7.62
N GLY A 168 -21.22 -10.65 -8.25
CA GLY A 168 -21.63 -10.79 -9.65
C GLY A 168 -22.72 -11.84 -9.90
N ALA A 169 -23.19 -12.56 -8.88
CA ALA A 169 -24.21 -13.60 -9.03
C ALA A 169 -25.58 -13.09 -9.54
N GLU A 170 -25.86 -11.80 -9.38
CA GLU A 170 -27.13 -11.17 -9.81
C GLU A 170 -27.08 -10.57 -11.23
N VAL A 171 -25.91 -10.60 -11.89
CA VAL A 171 -25.74 -10.06 -13.25
C VAL A 171 -26.56 -10.87 -14.25
N ARG A 172 -27.30 -10.18 -15.11
CA ARG A 172 -28.21 -10.79 -16.08
C ARG A 172 -28.24 -10.05 -17.42
N LYS A 173 -28.77 -10.73 -18.45
CA LYS A 173 -28.98 -10.14 -19.76
C LYS A 173 -29.86 -8.88 -19.64
N GLY A 174 -29.38 -7.79 -20.21
CA GLY A 174 -30.04 -6.48 -20.18
C GLY A 174 -29.41 -5.48 -19.21
N ASP A 175 -28.52 -5.93 -18.33
CA ASP A 175 -27.75 -5.03 -17.47
C ASP A 175 -26.77 -4.18 -18.31
N VAL A 176 -26.48 -2.97 -17.81
CA VAL A 176 -25.64 -1.98 -18.49
C VAL A 176 -24.27 -1.92 -17.83
N LEU A 177 -23.21 -1.96 -18.64
CA LEU A 177 -21.84 -1.75 -18.17
C LEU A 177 -21.53 -0.26 -18.12
N ILE A 178 -21.11 0.22 -16.95
CA ILE A 178 -20.65 1.59 -16.74
C ILE A 178 -19.15 1.55 -16.44
N GLY A 179 -18.36 2.28 -17.22
CA GLY A 179 -16.92 2.42 -17.01
C GLY A 179 -16.58 3.72 -16.31
N ILE A 180 -15.60 3.67 -15.39
CA ILE A 180 -14.98 4.85 -14.77
C ILE A 180 -13.62 5.06 -15.45
N GLY A 181 -13.34 6.29 -15.88
CA GLY A 181 -12.08 6.62 -16.57
C GLY A 181 -10.86 6.39 -15.69
N SER A 182 -9.80 5.80 -16.26
CA SER A 182 -8.51 5.65 -15.58
C SER A 182 -7.70 6.94 -15.63
N SER A 183 -6.70 7.07 -14.74
CA SER A 183 -5.70 8.14 -14.79
C SER A 183 -4.56 7.85 -15.79
N GLY A 184 -4.64 6.73 -16.51
CA GLY A 184 -3.62 6.24 -17.44
C GLY A 184 -3.47 4.72 -17.38
N ILE A 185 -2.24 4.25 -17.37
CA ILE A 185 -1.88 2.81 -17.37
C ILE A 185 -2.08 2.16 -15.98
N HIS A 186 -2.29 2.98 -14.94
CA HIS A 186 -2.37 2.55 -13.53
C HIS A 186 -1.11 1.80 -13.10
N SER A 187 -1.21 0.54 -12.64
CA SER A 187 -0.06 -0.26 -12.20
C SER A 187 0.19 -1.51 -13.07
N ASN A 188 -0.55 -1.68 -14.16
CA ASN A 188 -0.52 -2.91 -14.98
C ASN A 188 0.12 -2.69 -16.36
N GLY A 189 0.74 -3.74 -16.92
CA GLY A 189 1.26 -3.71 -18.30
C GLY A 189 2.59 -2.96 -18.50
N TYR A 190 3.24 -2.49 -17.43
CA TYR A 190 4.51 -1.77 -17.54
C TYR A 190 5.63 -2.59 -18.18
N SER A 191 5.68 -3.92 -18.02
CA SER A 191 6.60 -4.78 -18.79
C SER A 191 6.51 -4.56 -20.30
N LEU A 192 5.31 -4.35 -20.85
CA LEU A 192 5.12 -4.08 -22.28
C LEU A 192 5.50 -2.63 -22.62
N VAL A 193 5.08 -1.66 -21.80
CA VAL A 193 5.43 -0.25 -21.95
C VAL A 193 6.94 -0.10 -22.09
N ARG A 194 7.70 -0.76 -21.22
CA ARG A 194 9.16 -0.76 -21.22
C ARG A 194 9.81 -1.45 -22.43
N LYS A 195 9.10 -2.35 -23.12
CA LYS A 195 9.58 -2.96 -24.36
C LYS A 195 9.33 -2.06 -25.57
N VAL A 196 8.21 -1.35 -25.56
CA VAL A 196 7.83 -0.38 -26.61
C VAL A 196 8.75 0.84 -26.56
N PHE A 197 8.92 1.42 -25.36
CA PHE A 197 9.83 2.54 -25.15
C PHE A 197 11.18 2.00 -24.71
N ARG A 198 12.21 2.13 -25.54
CA ARG A 198 13.60 1.83 -25.14
C ARG A 198 14.03 2.80 -24.05
N MET A 199 13.92 2.39 -22.79
CA MET A 199 14.30 3.20 -21.65
C MET A 199 15.81 3.12 -21.43
N ARG A 200 16.47 4.28 -21.40
CA ARG A 200 17.86 4.44 -20.97
C ARG A 200 17.87 5.43 -19.81
N ARG A 201 18.71 5.16 -18.82
CA ARG A 201 19.02 6.12 -17.75
C ARG A 201 20.00 7.15 -18.31
#